data_AF-A0A352Q8H9-F1
#
_entry.id   AF-A0A352Q8H9-F1
#
_cell.length_a   1.000
_cell.length_b   1.000
_cell.length_c   1.000
_cell.angle_alpha   90.00
_cell.angle_beta   90.00
_cell.angle_gamma   90.00
#
_symmetry.space_group_name_H-M   'P 1'
#
loop_
_entity.id
_entity.type
_entity.pdbx_description
1 polymer ?
#
loop_
_entity_poly.entity_id
_entity_poly.type
_entity_poly.pdbx_seq_one_letter_code
_entity_poly.pdbx_strand_id
1 'polypeptide(L)' 'QNGYAVGQDGTLIKTADGGSSWQMIKVPTRENLLDVWSSSGGEVFVSGIRTLLHSRDYGKSWESKATEEF' A
#
# COMPACT_ATOMS: atom_id res chain seq x y z
N GLN A 1 6.18 -15.78 2.61
CA GLN A 1 4.73 -15.42 2.56
C GLN A 1 4.66 -13.91 2.57
N ASN A 2 3.95 -13.30 1.61
CA ASN A 2 3.89 -11.83 1.52
C ASN A 2 2.83 -11.29 2.49
N GLY A 3 3.13 -10.13 3.09
CA GLY A 3 2.19 -9.38 3.92
C GLY A 3 2.46 -7.88 3.80
N TYR A 4 1.44 -7.08 4.06
CA TYR A 4 1.48 -5.63 3.94
C TYR A 4 0.86 -4.99 5.19
N ALA A 5 1.39 -3.84 5.60
CA ALA A 5 0.80 -3.02 6.65
C ALA A 5 0.95 -1.55 6.28
N VAL A 6 -0.02 -0.74 6.72
CA VAL A 6 -0.14 0.67 6.37
C VAL A 6 -0.32 1.53 7.61
N GLY A 7 -0.06 2.82 7.47
CA GLY A 7 -0.28 3.77 8.56
C GLY A 7 -0.11 5.23 8.14
N GLN A 8 0.30 6.04 9.10
CA GLN A 8 0.40 7.49 8.96
C GLN A 8 1.53 7.92 8.01
N ASP A 9 1.47 9.15 7.53
CA ASP A 9 2.52 9.79 6.72
C ASP A 9 2.93 8.98 5.47
N GLY A 10 1.98 8.34 4.80
CA GLY A 10 2.25 7.47 3.65
C GLY A 10 3.01 6.19 3.99
N THR A 11 2.98 5.74 5.25
CA THR A 11 3.67 4.51 5.67
C THR A 11 3.04 3.29 5.00
N LEU A 12 3.84 2.62 4.16
CA LEU A 12 3.56 1.29 3.66
C LEU A 12 4.80 0.42 3.87
N ILE A 13 4.62 -0.71 4.53
CA ILE A 13 5.66 -1.71 4.73
C ILE A 13 5.23 -3.07 4.18
N LYS A 14 6.21 -3.86 3.75
CA LYS A 14 6.02 -5.22 3.25
C LYS A 14 6.95 -6.20 3.93
N THR A 15 6.42 -7.38 4.21
CA THR A 15 7.20 -8.56 4.58
C THR A 15 7.17 -9.59 3.44
N ALA A 16 8.26 -10.35 3.31
CA ALA A 16 8.33 -11.53 2.44
C ALA A 16 8.47 -12.84 3.25
N ASP A 17 8.64 -12.73 4.57
CA ASP A 17 9.01 -13.80 5.50
C ASP A 17 7.95 -14.03 6.59
N GLY A 18 6.69 -13.70 6.30
CA GLY A 18 5.58 -13.94 7.23
C GLY A 18 5.55 -12.99 8.42
N GLY A 19 6.22 -11.84 8.33
CA GLY A 19 6.20 -10.79 9.35
C GLY A 19 7.41 -10.79 10.28
N SER A 20 8.43 -11.61 10.01
CA SER A 20 9.68 -11.62 10.78
C SER A 20 10.52 -10.38 10.52
N SER A 21 10.51 -9.88 9.28
CA SER A 21 11.14 -8.63 8.88
C SER A 21 10.23 -7.82 7.94
N TRP A 22 10.42 -6.50 7.97
CA TRP A 22 9.60 -5.53 7.23
C TRP A 22 10.48 -4.51 6.53
N GLN A 23 10.10 -4.15 5.31
CA GLN A 23 10.78 -3.15 4.49
C GLN A 23 9.79 -2.06 4.07
N MET A 24 10.23 -0.81 4.16
CA MET A 24 9.47 0.35 3.68
C MET A 24 9.33 0.31 2.15
N ILE A 25 8.11 0.50 1.67
CA ILE A 25 7.79 0.73 0.26
C ILE A 25 7.48 2.22 0.10
N LYS A 26 8.15 2.87 -0.84
CA LYS A 26 7.84 4.25 -1.20
C LYS A 26 6.56 4.29 -2.04
N VAL A 27 5.63 5.16 -1.66
CA VAL A 27 4.37 5.42 -2.35
C VAL A 27 4.24 6.89 -2.73
N PRO A 28 3.46 7.25 -3.76
CA PRO A 28 3.35 8.62 -4.25
C PRO A 28 2.37 9.48 -3.41
N THR A 29 2.37 9.33 -2.09
CA THR A 29 1.51 10.11 -1.19
C THR A 29 2.14 10.20 0.21
N ARG A 30 1.75 11.22 0.97
CA ARG A 30 2.01 11.34 2.42
C ARG A 30 0.73 11.31 3.24
N GLU A 31 -0.42 11.08 2.61
CA GLU A 31 -1.69 10.94 3.31
C GLU A 31 -1.67 9.71 4.23
N ASN A 32 -2.52 9.73 5.26
CA ASN A 32 -2.70 8.58 6.12
C ASN A 32 -3.33 7.43 5.33
N LEU A 33 -2.66 6.29 5.33
CA LEU A 33 -3.12 5.06 4.71
C LEU A 33 -3.88 4.25 5.78
N LEU A 34 -5.07 3.78 5.43
CA LEU A 34 -6.07 3.29 6.37
C LEU A 34 -6.31 1.78 6.23
N ASP A 35 -6.21 1.24 5.02
CA ASP A 35 -6.43 -0.18 4.78
C ASP A 35 -5.56 -0.70 3.62
N VAL A 36 -5.28 -2.00 3.62
CA VAL A 36 -4.54 -2.69 2.57
C VAL A 36 -5.11 -4.08 2.30
N TRP A 37 -5.33 -4.36 1.02
CA TRP A 37 -5.67 -5.68 0.53
C TRP A 37 -4.68 -6.13 -0.53
N SER A 38 -4.38 -7.43 -0.57
CA SER A 38 -3.50 -8.00 -1.59
C SER A 38 -3.98 -9.36 -2.07
N SER A 39 -3.78 -9.66 -3.35
CA SER A 39 -4.04 -10.98 -3.94
C SER A 39 -2.76 -11.81 -4.06
N SER A 40 -2.92 -13.13 -4.22
CA SER A 40 -1.80 -14.03 -4.53
C SER A 40 -1.18 -13.75 -5.91
N GLY A 41 -1.91 -13.09 -6.81
CA GLY A 41 -1.46 -12.69 -8.14
C GLY A 41 -0.60 -11.41 -8.16
N GLY A 42 -0.39 -10.77 -7.00
CA GLY A 42 0.45 -9.58 -6.89
C GLY A 42 -0.26 -8.24 -7.03
N GLU A 43 -1.59 -8.24 -7.12
CA GLU A 43 -2.36 -7.01 -6.96
C GLU A 43 -2.34 -6.54 -5.51
N VAL A 44 -2.19 -5.24 -5.31
CA VAL A 44 -2.27 -4.60 -4.00
C VAL A 44 -3.10 -3.33 -4.11
N PHE A 45 -4.11 -3.20 -3.26
CA PHE A 45 -4.91 -1.99 -3.11
C PHE A 45 -4.63 -1.40 -1.73
N VAL A 46 -4.38 -0.10 -1.70
CA VAL A 46 -4.22 0.66 -0.46
C VAL A 46 -5.19 1.83 -0.50
N SER A 47 -6.04 1.95 0.51
CA SER A 47 -6.92 3.10 0.68
C SER A 47 -6.35 4.03 1.76
N GLY A 48 -6.58 5.33 1.61
CA GLY A 48 -6.17 6.33 2.58
C GLY A 48 -7.08 7.55 2.52
N ILE A 49 -6.72 8.58 3.31
CA ILE A 49 -7.43 9.86 3.26
C ILE A 49 -7.25 10.46 1.87
N ARG A 50 -8.36 10.62 1.15
CA ARG A 50 -8.43 11.18 -0.21
C ARG A 50 -7.59 10.45 -1.27
N THR A 51 -7.17 9.21 -1.01
CA THR A 51 -6.27 8.49 -1.90
C THR A 51 -6.63 7.01 -2.02
N LEU A 52 -6.50 6.50 -3.24
CA LEU A 52 -6.48 5.08 -3.54
C LEU A 52 -5.22 4.79 -4.34
N LEU A 53 -4.42 3.85 -3.86
CA LEU A 53 -3.25 3.34 -4.58
C LEU A 53 -3.53 1.93 -5.07
N HIS A 54 -3.10 1.65 -6.31
CA HIS A 54 -3.16 0.33 -6.91
C HIS A 54 -1.80 -0.06 -7.45
N SER A 55 -1.37 -1.27 -7.11
CA SER A 55 -0.20 -1.92 -7.68
C SER A 55 -0.61 -3.23 -8.32
N ARG A 56 0.04 -3.56 -9.44
CA ARG A 56 -0.14 -4.83 -10.17
C ARG A 56 1.10 -5.72 -10.11
N ASP A 57 2.10 -5.34 -9.33
CA ASP A 57 3.44 -5.95 -9.32
C ASP A 57 4.02 -6.15 -7.91
N TYR A 58 3.15 -6.51 -6.97
CA TYR A 58 3.48 -6.76 -5.56
C TYR A 58 4.00 -5.52 -4.81
N GLY A 59 3.58 -4.33 -5.22
CA GLY A 59 3.93 -3.05 -4.61
C GLY A 59 5.27 -2.48 -5.08
N LYS A 60 5.77 -2.88 -6.26
CA LYS A 60 7.00 -2.31 -6.85
C LYS A 60 6.72 -1.00 -7.58
N SER A 61 5.54 -0.87 -8.19
CA SER A 61 5.02 0.35 -8.81
C SER A 61 3.58 0.61 -8.41
N TRP A 62 3.18 1.89 -8.46
CA TRP A 62 1.90 2.38 -7.93
C TRP A 62 1.25 3.37 -8.89
N GLU A 63 -0.03 3.15 -9.16
CA GLU A 63 -0.94 4.12 -9.73
C GLU A 63 -1.75 4.75 -8.58
N SER A 64 -1.77 6.08 -8.52
CA SER A 64 -2.55 6.81 -7.51
C SER A 64 -3.76 7.47 -8.15
N LYS A 65 -4.91 7.35 -7.49
CA LYS A 65 -6.10 8.14 -7.80
C LYS A 65 -6.46 8.98 -6.58
N ALA A 66 -6.49 10.30 -6.75
CA ALA A 66 -7.10 11.19 -5.78
C ALA A 66 -8.61 10.96 -5.80
N THR A 67 -9.22 10.90 -4.62
CA THR A 67 -10.68 10.91 -4.49
C THR A 67 -11.10 12.32 -4.13
N GLU A 68 -11.88 12.97 -4.99
CA GLU A 68 -12.38 14.32 -4.74
C GLU A 68 -13.40 14.35 -3.60
N GLU A 69 -13.50 15.48 -2.90
CA GLU A 69 -14.62 15.76 -1.98
C GLU A 69 -15.83 16.20 -2.82
N PHE A 70 -16.99 15.56 -2.60
CA PHE A 70 -18.27 15.97 -3.19
C PHE A 70 -18.86 17.19 -2.46
#